data_AF-A0A7S2S7Y2-F1
#
_entry.id   AF-A0A7S2S7Y2-F1
#
_cell.length_a   1.000
_cell.length_b   1.000
_cell.length_c   1.000
_cell.angle_alpha   90.00
_cell.angle_beta   90.00
_cell.angle_gamma   90.00
#
_symmetry.space_group_name_H-M   'P 1'
#
loop_
_entity.id
_entity.type
_entity.pdbx_description
1 polymer ?
#
loop_
_entity_poly.entity_id
_entity_poly.type
_entity_poly.pdbx_seq_one_letter_code
_entity_poly.pdbx_strand_id
1 'polypeptide(L)'
;TIHIQAKKILLDGNILDFSGKLHMVDLAGSECAKTACLDKINGAEVARERERMNINRSLLTLGRVISLLKQQSENKKHSNLRIPYRDSKLTRILQESLGGRCKTL
;
A
#
# COMPACT_ATOMS: atom_id res chain seq x y z
N THR A 1 -7.56 -9.18 -3.51
CA THR A 1 -6.34 -9.80 -4.06
C THR A 1 -6.73 -11.05 -4.81
N ILE A 2 -6.24 -11.22 -6.03
CA ILE A 2 -6.44 -12.43 -6.83
C ILE A 2 -5.17 -13.26 -6.73
N HIS A 3 -5.31 -14.54 -6.41
CA HIS A 3 -4.21 -15.50 -6.35
C HIS A 3 -4.32 -16.45 -7.54
N ILE A 4 -3.23 -16.62 -8.28
CA ILE A 4 -3.16 -17.50 -9.43
C ILE A 4 -2.12 -18.57 -9.14
N GLN A 5 -2.48 -19.83 -9.33
CA GLN A 5 -1.56 -20.96 -9.29
C GLN A 5 -1.64 -21.69 -10.62
N ALA A 6 -0.50 -22.03 -11.19
CA ALA A 6 -0.43 -22.80 -12.43
C ALA A 6 0.66 -23.87 -12.29
N LYS A 7 0.45 -25.03 -12.92
CA LYS A 7 1.44 -26.11 -12.95
C LYS A 7 1.77 -26.42 -14.40
N LYS A 8 3.04 -26.61 -14.70
CA LYS A 8 3.52 -27.03 -16.03
C LYS A 8 4.33 -28.31 -15.88
N ILE A 9 3.93 -29.35 -16.60
CA ILE A 9 4.70 -30.58 -16.69
C ILE A 9 5.79 -30.35 -17.75
N LEU A 10 7.04 -30.65 -17.39
CA LEU A 10 8.22 -30.55 -18.24
C LEU A 10 8.46 -31.87 -18.99
N LEU A 11 9.34 -31.84 -19.99
CA LEU A 11 9.64 -32.98 -20.86
C LEU A 11 10.29 -34.16 -20.11
N ASP A 12 10.97 -33.87 -19.00
CA ASP A 12 11.61 -34.84 -18.11
C ASP A 12 10.65 -35.41 -17.05
N GLY A 13 9.37 -35.04 -17.10
CA GLY A 13 8.35 -35.44 -16.11
C GLY A 13 8.32 -34.59 -14.85
N ASN A 14 9.23 -33.62 -14.69
CA ASN A 14 9.21 -32.70 -13.55
C ASN A 14 8.02 -31.73 -13.64
N ILE A 15 7.46 -31.34 -12.49
CA ILE A 15 6.36 -30.37 -12.42
C ILE A 15 6.92 -29.02 -11.95
N LEU A 16 6.68 -27.98 -12.75
CA LEU A 16 6.99 -26.61 -12.42
C LEU A 16 5.74 -25.90 -11.90
N ASP A 17 5.76 -25.50 -10.64
CA ASP A 17 4.68 -24.74 -10.01
C ASP A 17 4.94 -23.23 -10.14
N PHE A 18 3.95 -22.49 -10.63
CA PHE A 18 3.93 -21.04 -10.73
C PHE A 18 2.88 -20.49 -9.77
N SER A 19 3.22 -19.41 -9.09
CA SER A 19 2.28 -18.65 -8.26
C SER A 19 2.37 -17.15 -8.56
N GLY A 20 1.22 -16.50 -8.63
CA GLY A 20 1.08 -15.07 -8.83
C GLY A 20 0.06 -14.48 -7.87
N LYS A 21 0.26 -13.22 -7.48
CA LYS A 21 -0.68 -12.42 -6.70
C LYS A 21 -0.92 -11.11 -7.42
N LEU A 22 -2.18 -10.76 -7.63
CA LEU A 22 -2.60 -9.47 -8.18
C LEU A 22 -3.39 -8.70 -7.13
N HIS A 23 -2.90 -7.50 -6.80
CA HIS A 23 -3.60 -6.54 -5.96
C HIS A 23 -4.26 -5.50 -6.86
N MET A 24 -5.59 -5.54 -6.95
CA MET A 24 -6.41 -4.48 -7.53
C MET A 24 -6.92 -3.63 -6.38
N VAL A 25 -6.44 -2.39 -6.30
CA VAL A 25 -6.71 -1.49 -5.18
C VAL A 25 -7.43 -0.27 -5.71
N ASP A 26 -8.65 -0.04 -5.22
CA ASP A 26 -9.40 1.20 -5.42
C ASP A 26 -9.20 2.10 -4.21
N LEU A 27 -8.79 3.35 -4.45
CA LEU A 27 -8.43 4.30 -3.39
C LEU A 27 -9.46 5.42 -3.35
N ALA A 28 -9.77 5.86 -2.13
CA ALA A 28 -10.55 7.08 -1.94
C ALA A 28 -9.81 8.31 -2.50
N GLY A 29 -10.57 9.39 -2.71
CA GLY A 29 -10.03 10.68 -3.12
C GLY A 29 -8.91 11.18 -2.21
N SER A 30 -7.86 11.74 -2.81
CA SER A 30 -6.68 12.27 -2.11
C SER A 30 -6.81 13.74 -1.71
N GLU A 31 -7.97 14.34 -1.93
CA GLU A 31 -8.23 15.74 -1.62
C GLU A 31 -8.21 16.02 -0.11
N CYS A 32 -7.45 17.05 0.27
CA CYS A 32 -7.42 17.51 1.66
C CYS A 32 -8.65 18.37 1.95
N ALA A 33 -9.66 17.80 2.63
CA ALA A 33 -10.71 18.58 3.24
C ALA A 33 -10.16 19.42 4.42
N LYS A 34 -10.51 20.71 4.47
CA LYS A 34 -10.17 21.63 5.56
C LYS A 34 -10.65 21.06 6.90
N THR A 35 -9.84 21.21 7.93
CA THR A 35 -10.11 20.74 9.30
C THR A 35 -11.46 21.25 9.78
N ALA A 36 -12.39 20.35 10.10
CA ALA A 36 -13.56 20.69 10.87
C ALA A 36 -13.15 20.79 12.35
N CYS A 37 -13.58 21.85 13.04
CA CYS A 37 -13.26 22.05 14.45
C CYS A 37 -13.96 20.95 15.28
N LEU A 38 -13.20 20.14 16.02
CA LEU A 38 -13.72 19.04 16.84
C LEU A 38 -14.53 19.51 18.05
N ASP A 39 -14.46 20.80 18.40
CA ASP A 39 -14.96 21.32 19.66
C ASP A 39 -16.49 21.48 19.72
N LYS A 40 -17.23 21.26 18.62
CA LYS A 40 -18.69 21.45 18.56
C LYS A 40 -19.48 20.46 17.67
N ILE A 41 -18.97 19.26 17.45
CA ILE A 41 -19.61 18.29 16.54
C ILE A 41 -20.27 17.12 17.27
N ASN A 42 -21.42 16.69 16.77
CA ASN A 42 -22.22 15.60 17.36
C ASN A 42 -21.52 14.23 17.15
N GLY A 43 -22.00 13.17 17.83
CA GLY A 43 -21.34 11.85 17.80
C GLY A 43 -21.18 11.23 16.41
N ALA A 44 -22.12 11.50 15.49
CA ALA A 44 -22.06 11.01 14.11
C ALA A 44 -21.01 11.77 13.27
N GLU A 45 -20.89 13.08 13.48
CA GLU A 45 -19.87 13.92 12.83
C GLU A 45 -18.45 13.56 13.30
N VAL A 46 -18.27 13.23 14.59
CA VAL A 46 -16.98 12.76 15.13
C VAL A 46 -16.55 11.45 14.47
N ALA A 47 -17.47 10.51 14.25
CA ALA A 47 -17.17 9.24 13.57
C ALA A 47 -16.74 9.47 12.11
N ARG A 48 -17.47 10.33 11.39
CA ARG A 48 -17.13 10.72 10.00
C ARG A 48 -15.78 11.44 9.91
N GLU A 49 -15.48 12.32 10.87
CA GLU A 49 -14.19 13.01 10.93
C GLU A 49 -13.04 12.02 11.14
N ARG A 50 -13.20 11.04 12.06
CA ARG A 50 -12.19 10.00 12.28
C ARG A 50 -11.97 9.13 11.04
N GLU A 51 -13.03 8.78 10.32
CA GLU A 51 -12.93 8.08 9.04
C GLU A 51 -12.12 8.90 8.04
N ARG A 52 -12.46 10.19 7.86
CA ARG A 52 -11.74 11.10 6.96
C ARG A 52 -10.26 11.21 7.33
N MET A 53 -9.94 11.35 8.61
CA MET A 53 -8.57 11.39 9.10
C MET A 53 -7.81 10.10 8.77
N ASN A 54 -8.45 8.93 8.91
CA ASN A 54 -7.84 7.65 8.58
C ASN A 54 -7.61 7.46 7.08
N ILE A 55 -8.55 7.91 6.23
CA ILE A 55 -8.38 7.93 4.77
C ILE A 55 -7.14 8.76 4.41
N ASN A 56 -7.10 10.03 4.85
CA ASN A 56 -5.98 10.93 4.57
C ASN A 56 -4.66 10.41 5.09
N ARG A 57 -4.65 9.84 6.31
CA ARG A 57 -3.45 9.22 6.88
C ARG A 57 -2.95 8.08 6.01
N SER A 58 -3.84 7.20 5.54
CA SER A 58 -3.45 6.05 4.72
C SER A 58 -2.88 6.47 3.34
N LEU A 59 -3.52 7.45 2.69
CA LEU A 59 -3.08 7.98 1.38
C LEU A 59 -1.76 8.76 1.50
N LEU A 60 -1.60 9.60 2.52
CA LEU A 60 -0.35 10.30 2.79
C LEU A 60 0.80 9.32 3.07
N THR A 61 0.53 8.30 3.88
CA THR A 61 1.53 7.26 4.17
C THR A 61 1.93 6.50 2.91
N LEU A 62 0.97 6.16 2.05
CA LEU A 62 1.24 5.53 0.76
C LEU A 62 2.15 6.40 -0.12
N GLY A 63 1.84 7.69 -0.27
CA GLY A 63 2.69 8.62 -1.03
C GLY A 63 4.12 8.73 -0.48
N ARG A 64 4.27 8.76 0.85
CA ARG A 64 5.60 8.74 1.51
C ARG A 64 6.36 7.46 1.24
N VAL A 65 5.70 6.30 1.33
CA VAL A 65 6.30 4.99 1.05
C VAL A 65 6.82 4.93 -0.39
N ILE A 66 6.01 5.33 -1.37
CA ILE A 66 6.39 5.33 -2.80
C ILE A 66 7.59 6.27 -3.04
N SER A 67 7.54 7.47 -2.47
CA SER A 67 8.62 8.47 -2.63
C SER A 67 9.95 7.96 -2.07
N LEU A 68 9.93 7.33 -0.89
CA LEU A 68 11.13 6.79 -0.27
C LEU A 68 11.67 5.57 -1.03
N LEU A 69 10.81 4.70 -1.55
CA LEU A 69 11.24 3.57 -2.39
C LEU A 69 11.91 4.04 -3.68
N LYS A 70 11.36 5.09 -4.31
CA LYS A 70 11.99 5.71 -5.47
C LYS A 70 13.38 6.24 -5.14
N GLN A 71 13.52 7.01 -4.06
CA GLN A 71 14.82 7.53 -3.61
C GLN A 71 15.83 6.41 -3.32
N GLN A 72 15.37 5.31 -2.72
CA GLN A 72 16.21 4.13 -2.44
C GLN A 72 16.68 3.44 -3.74
N SER A 73 15.83 3.41 -4.77
CA SER A 73 16.18 2.84 -6.09
C SER A 73 17.16 3.70 -6.88
N GLU A 74 17.07 5.02 -6.76
CA GLU A 74 17.89 5.98 -7.52
C GLU A 74 19.26 6.24 -6.87
N ASN A 75 19.37 6.12 -5.54
CA ASN A 75 20.57 6.50 -4.80
C ASN A 75 20.96 5.49 -3.71
N LYS A 76 22.13 4.85 -3.90
CA LYS A 76 22.67 3.86 -2.96
C LYS A 76 22.93 4.40 -1.55
N LYS A 77 23.13 5.71 -1.37
CA LYS A 77 23.26 6.32 -0.03
C LYS A 77 21.98 6.19 0.82
N HIS A 78 20.83 6.04 0.16
CA HIS A 78 19.53 5.87 0.80
C HIS A 78 19.11 4.41 0.97
N SER A 79 20.00 3.44 0.66
CA SER A 79 19.73 2.00 0.80
C SER A 79 19.31 1.57 2.21
N ASN A 80 19.73 2.30 3.25
CA ASN A 80 19.41 2.03 4.65
C ASN A 80 18.19 2.82 5.18
N LEU A 81 17.48 3.59 4.34
CA LEU A 81 16.28 4.28 4.83
C LEU A 81 15.17 3.28 5.16
N ARG A 82 14.64 3.43 6.38
CA ARG A 82 13.47 2.67 6.81
C ARG A 82 12.22 3.17 6.10
N ILE A 83 11.59 2.30 5.33
CA ILE A 83 10.30 2.57 4.70
C ILE A 83 9.15 2.41 5.71
N PRO A 84 8.26 3.40 5.91
CA PRO A 84 7.25 3.43 6.97
C PRO A 84 5.98 2.62 6.65
N TYR A 85 6.12 1.36 6.21
CA TYR A 85 4.95 0.52 5.86
C TYR A 85 3.96 0.33 7.03
N ARG A 86 4.45 0.41 8.27
CA ARG A 86 3.63 0.19 9.48
C ARG A 86 2.75 1.38 9.86
N ASP A 87 2.98 2.55 9.27
CA ASP A 87 2.27 3.77 9.66
C ASP A 87 0.82 3.79 9.15
N SER A 88 0.45 2.88 8.23
CA SER A 88 -0.94 2.63 7.83
C SER A 88 -1.20 1.14 7.60
N LYS A 89 -2.46 0.70 7.78
CA LYS A 89 -2.86 -0.68 7.47
C LYS A 89 -2.70 -0.97 5.97
N LEU A 90 -3.02 0.00 5.11
CA LEU A 90 -2.91 -0.11 3.66
C LEU A 90 -1.47 -0.43 3.22
N THR A 91 -0.50 0.38 3.65
CA THR A 91 0.91 0.18 3.30
C THR A 91 1.50 -1.08 3.92
N ARG A 92 0.97 -1.56 5.05
CA ARG A 92 1.38 -2.83 5.66
C ARG A 92 0.90 -4.02 4.84
N ILE A 93 -0.33 -3.97 4.32
CA ILE A 93 -0.88 -5.02 3.44
C ILE A 93 -0.13 -5.04 2.10
N LEU A 94 0.19 -3.87 1.55
CA LEU A 94 0.83 -3.73 0.23
C LEU A 94 2.36 -3.77 0.27
N GLN A 95 2.98 -4.06 1.43
CA GLN A 95 4.43 -4.04 1.60
C GLN A 95 5.15 -4.95 0.59
N GLU A 96 4.63 -6.17 0.39
CA GLU A 96 5.19 -7.13 -0.58
C GLU A 96 5.10 -6.61 -2.02
N SER A 97 3.99 -5.96 -2.38
CA SER A 97 3.76 -5.43 -3.73
C SER A 97 4.60 -4.19 -4.03
N LEU A 98 4.78 -3.30 -3.05
CA LEU A 98 5.48 -2.02 -3.22
C LEU A 98 7.00 -2.15 -3.10
N GLY A 99 7.50 -2.90 -2.11
CA GLY A 99 8.93 -3.02 -1.83
C GLY A 99 9.53 -4.39 -2.11
N GLY A 100 8.71 -5.39 -2.43
CA GLY A 100 9.18 -6.72 -2.79
C GLY A 100 9.44 -6.86 -4.28
N ARG A 101 9.66 -8.11 -4.72
CA ARG A 101 9.85 -8.45 -6.14
C ARG A 101 8.49 -8.53 -6.83
N CYS A 102 7.87 -7.39 -7.05
CA CYS A 102 6.57 -7.25 -7.69
C CYS A 102 6.59 -6.13 -8.72
N LYS A 103 5.69 -6.19 -9.69
CA LYS A 103 5.41 -5.07 -10.58
C LYS A 103 4.24 -4.28 -10.00
N THR A 104 4.49 -3.02 -9.70
CA THR A 104 3.46 -2.04 -9.37
C THR A 104 3.27 -1.13 -10.57
N LEU A 105 2.02 -0.82 -10.91
CA LEU A 105 1.63 0.06 -12.01
C LEU A 105 1.07 1.36 -11.44
#